data_AF-A0A197JJR9-F1
#
_entry.id   AF-A0A197JJR9-F1
#
_cell.length_a   1.000
_cell.length_b   1.000
_cell.length_c   1.000
_cell.angle_alpha   90.00
_cell.angle_beta   90.00
_cell.angle_gamma   90.00
#
_symmetry.space_group_name_H-M   'P 1'
#
loop_
_entity.id
_entity.type
_entity.pdbx_description
1 polymer ?
#
loop_
_entity_poly.entity_id
_entity_poly.type
_entity_poly.pdbx_seq_one_letter_code
_entity_poly.pdbx_strand_id
1 'polypeptide(L)'
;MLVRFFSHLHHVFRWHRPLQVTGFLIVIAAITCIFIAANKSPPGPFPISASKHGVLGVILFSALVFQICIGIFIFHTFDITRADRPRLRLVITTWMHRLWGYTILICGLVQIHLGMTLYGMWPTGREAVWHLYDAWVAILVAVFVLGSAFKWWRAWKAKATSTREVEEEA
;
A
#
# COMPACT_ATOMS: atom_id res chain seq x y z
N MET A 1 3.81 5.92 0.80
CA MET A 1 3.66 7.09 -0.10
C MET A 1 3.63 8.42 0.65
N LEU A 2 2.81 8.58 1.70
CA LEU A 2 2.55 9.89 2.34
C LEU A 2 3.78 10.61 2.94
N VAL A 3 4.79 9.86 3.40
CA VAL A 3 6.09 10.41 3.89
C VAL A 3 6.81 11.27 2.85
N ARG A 4 6.47 11.13 1.56
CA ARG A 4 7.06 11.93 0.49
C ARG A 4 6.47 13.32 0.37
N PHE A 5 5.21 13.49 0.79
CA PHE A 5 4.44 14.72 0.62
C PHE A 5 4.40 15.56 1.89
N PHE A 6 4.42 14.94 3.08
CA PHE A 6 4.45 15.67 4.34
C PHE A 6 5.88 15.79 4.90
N SER A 7 6.21 16.95 5.47
CA SER A 7 7.46 17.18 6.22
C SER A 7 7.40 16.63 7.65
N HIS A 8 6.22 16.71 8.29
CA HIS A 8 6.04 16.29 9.68
C HIS A 8 5.47 14.87 9.80
N LEU A 9 6.11 14.03 10.60
CA LEU A 9 5.70 12.65 10.88
C LEU A 9 4.26 12.56 11.42
N HIS A 10 3.85 13.50 12.26
CA HIS A 10 2.49 13.56 12.80
C HIS A 10 1.42 13.61 11.69
N HIS A 11 1.64 14.40 10.64
CA HIS A 11 0.71 14.52 9.52
C HIS A 11 0.68 13.25 8.67
N VAL A 12 1.85 12.60 8.50
CA VAL A 12 1.93 11.31 7.82
C VAL A 12 1.06 10.29 8.53
N PHE A 13 1.22 10.12 9.84
CA PHE A 13 0.46 9.12 10.60
C PHE A 13 -1.04 9.43 10.66
N ARG A 14 -1.40 10.72 10.80
CA ARG A 14 -2.79 11.18 10.82
C ARG A 14 -3.57 10.78 9.57
N TRP A 15 -2.94 10.84 8.39
CA TRP A 15 -3.59 10.49 7.13
C TRP A 15 -3.37 9.02 6.73
N HIS A 16 -2.23 8.43 7.09
CA HIS A 16 -1.92 7.06 6.72
C HIS A 16 -2.87 6.05 7.36
N ARG A 17 -3.18 6.23 8.64
CA ARG A 17 -4.00 5.28 9.40
C ARG A 17 -5.44 5.23 8.89
N PRO A 18 -6.19 6.34 8.74
CA PRO A 18 -7.54 6.30 8.21
C PRO A 18 -7.58 5.68 6.81
N LEU A 19 -6.66 6.05 5.92
CA LEU A 19 -6.63 5.50 4.55
C LEU A 19 -6.40 3.98 4.53
N GLN A 20 -5.49 3.46 5.36
CA GLN A 20 -5.25 2.02 5.46
C GLN A 20 -6.45 1.28 6.05
N VAL A 21 -7.08 1.82 7.09
CA VAL A 21 -8.26 1.22 7.71
C VAL A 21 -9.44 1.23 6.74
N THR A 22 -9.70 2.35 6.07
CA THR A 22 -10.76 2.45 5.05
C THR A 22 -10.52 1.47 3.91
N GLY A 23 -9.29 1.41 3.37
CA GLY A 23 -8.94 0.44 2.33
C GLY A 23 -9.16 -1.01 2.78
N PHE A 24 -8.80 -1.33 4.02
CA PHE A 24 -9.02 -2.66 4.59
C PHE A 24 -10.49 -3.02 4.75
N LEU A 25 -11.32 -2.08 5.22
CA LEU A 25 -12.76 -2.27 5.33
C LEU A 25 -13.40 -2.50 3.95
N ILE A 26 -12.95 -1.79 2.91
CA ILE A 26 -13.38 -2.02 1.53
C ILE A 26 -13.01 -3.44 1.08
N VAL A 27 -11.80 -3.93 1.38
CA VAL A 27 -11.39 -5.29 1.05
C VAL A 27 -12.22 -6.34 1.78
N ILE A 28 -12.52 -6.15 3.07
CA ILE A 28 -13.42 -7.04 3.82
C ILE A 28 -14.80 -7.09 3.17
N ALA A 29 -15.37 -5.94 2.84
CA ALA A 29 -16.67 -5.86 2.18
C ALA A 29 -16.66 -6.60 0.83
N ALA A 30 -15.63 -6.37 0.01
CA ALA A 30 -15.47 -7.05 -1.28
C ALA A 30 -15.39 -8.57 -1.14
N ILE A 31 -14.57 -9.08 -0.20
CA ILE A 31 -14.46 -10.52 0.07
C ILE A 31 -15.80 -11.07 0.56
N THR A 32 -16.50 -10.35 1.42
CA THR A 32 -17.82 -10.75 1.92
C THR A 32 -18.82 -10.87 0.78
N CYS A 33 -18.86 -9.90 -0.13
CA CYS A 33 -19.68 -9.96 -1.34
C CYS A 33 -19.34 -11.18 -2.20
N ILE A 34 -18.06 -11.50 -2.39
CA ILE A 34 -17.62 -12.68 -3.14
C ILE A 34 -18.10 -13.97 -2.47
N PHE A 35 -17.98 -14.09 -1.15
CA PHE A 35 -18.47 -15.26 -0.41
C PHE A 35 -19.99 -15.41 -0.52
N ILE A 36 -20.74 -14.31 -0.39
CA ILE A 36 -22.21 -14.33 -0.56
C ILE A 36 -22.57 -14.75 -1.99
N ALA A 37 -21.92 -14.17 -2.99
CA ALA A 37 -22.15 -14.49 -4.40
C ALA A 37 -21.81 -15.95 -4.70
N ALA A 38 -20.70 -16.47 -4.18
CA ALA A 38 -20.27 -17.85 -4.36
C ALA A 38 -21.25 -18.85 -3.74
N ASN A 39 -21.80 -18.55 -2.55
CA ASN A 39 -22.77 -19.42 -1.87
C ASN A 39 -24.16 -19.41 -2.55
N LYS A 40 -24.52 -18.32 -3.24
CA LYS A 40 -25.81 -18.18 -3.94
C LYS A 40 -25.78 -18.63 -5.40
N SER A 41 -24.58 -18.79 -5.98
CA SER A 41 -24.43 -19.18 -7.38
C SER A 41 -24.58 -20.69 -7.51
N PRO A 42 -25.18 -21.20 -8.61
CA PRO A 42 -25.16 -22.62 -8.92
C PRO A 42 -23.70 -23.12 -8.96
N PRO A 43 -23.40 -24.33 -8.47
CA PRO A 43 -22.06 -24.88 -8.54
C PRO A 43 -21.64 -25.02 -10.01
N GLY A 44 -20.75 -24.12 -10.44
CA GLY A 44 -20.12 -24.19 -11.76
C GLY A 44 -19.04 -25.29 -11.81
N PRO A 45 -18.56 -25.65 -13.03
CA PRO A 45 -17.61 -26.75 -13.22
C PRO A 45 -16.22 -26.50 -12.61
N PHE A 46 -15.88 -25.25 -12.28
CA PHE A 46 -14.63 -24.89 -11.61
C PHE A 46 -14.90 -24.02 -10.38
N PRO A 47 -14.38 -24.39 -9.20
CA PRO A 47 -14.46 -23.52 -8.03
C PRO A 47 -13.58 -22.29 -8.26
N ILE A 48 -14.20 -21.10 -8.28
CA ILE A 48 -13.52 -19.79 -8.43
C ILE A 48 -12.39 -19.63 -7.40
N SER A 49 -12.53 -20.25 -6.23
CA SER A 49 -11.53 -20.30 -5.16
C SER A 49 -10.21 -20.97 -5.55
N ALA A 50 -10.20 -21.88 -6.53
CA ALA A 50 -8.98 -22.57 -7.00
C ALA A 50 -8.25 -21.83 -8.13
N SER A 51 -8.78 -20.69 -8.60
CA SER A 51 -8.10 -19.87 -9.60
C SER A 51 -6.85 -19.19 -9.04
N LYS A 52 -5.88 -18.84 -9.89
CA LYS A 52 -4.70 -18.05 -9.49
C LYS A 52 -5.10 -16.74 -8.80
N HIS A 53 -6.20 -16.12 -9.26
CA HIS A 53 -6.79 -14.94 -8.63
C HIS A 53 -7.33 -15.25 -7.23
N GLY A 54 -8.10 -16.34 -7.06
CA GLY A 54 -8.62 -16.75 -5.75
C GLY A 54 -7.50 -17.01 -4.73
N VAL A 55 -6.49 -17.79 -5.12
CA VAL A 55 -5.34 -18.13 -4.27
C VAL A 55 -4.55 -16.88 -3.86
N LEU A 56 -4.16 -16.04 -4.84
CA LEU A 56 -3.42 -14.81 -4.55
C LEU A 56 -4.25 -13.82 -3.71
N GLY A 57 -5.57 -13.77 -3.94
CA GLY A 57 -6.50 -12.94 -3.17
C GLY A 57 -6.52 -13.28 -1.69
N VAL A 58 -6.57 -14.56 -1.35
CA VAL A 58 -6.51 -15.03 0.05
C VAL A 58 -5.15 -14.70 0.68
N ILE A 59 -4.06 -14.98 -0.03
CA ILE A 59 -2.69 -14.65 0.43
C ILE A 59 -2.57 -13.15 0.71
N LEU A 60 -3.06 -12.31 -0.20
CA LEU A 60 -3.01 -10.85 -0.05
C LEU A 60 -3.89 -10.36 1.10
N PHE A 61 -5.06 -10.96 1.29
CA PHE A 61 -5.92 -10.61 2.42
C PHE A 61 -5.22 -10.92 3.75
N SER A 62 -4.68 -12.12 3.92
CA SER A 62 -3.91 -12.48 5.12
C SER A 62 -2.69 -11.57 5.32
N ALA A 63 -1.96 -11.26 4.24
CA ALA A 63 -0.83 -10.34 4.29
C ALA A 63 -1.24 -8.91 4.71
N LEU A 64 -2.41 -8.43 4.26
CA LEU A 64 -2.95 -7.12 4.60
C LEU A 64 -3.39 -7.05 6.07
N VAL A 65 -4.04 -8.10 6.58
CA VAL A 65 -4.34 -8.24 8.02
C VAL A 65 -3.07 -8.11 8.83
N PHE A 66 -2.04 -8.90 8.48
CA PHE A 66 -0.75 -8.87 9.17
C PHE A 66 -0.06 -7.50 9.09
N GLN A 67 -0.11 -6.85 7.93
CA GLN A 67 0.43 -5.51 7.74
C GLN A 67 -0.23 -4.48 8.67
N ILE A 68 -1.55 -4.56 8.85
CA ILE A 68 -2.30 -3.67 9.75
C ILE A 68 -1.98 -3.97 11.20
N CYS A 69 -1.96 -5.25 11.60
CA CYS A 69 -1.57 -5.66 12.94
C CYS A 69 -0.17 -5.15 13.31
N ILE A 70 0.81 -5.31 12.41
CA ILE A 70 2.15 -4.76 12.61
C ILE A 70 2.12 -3.24 12.71
N GLY A 71 1.37 -2.56 11.84
CA GLY A 71 1.25 -1.10 11.87
C GLY A 71 0.70 -0.57 13.20
N ILE A 72 -0.33 -1.25 13.74
CA ILE A 72 -0.90 -0.97 15.06
C ILE A 72 0.12 -1.27 16.17
N PHE A 73 0.80 -2.41 16.09
CA PHE A 73 1.81 -2.82 17.06
C PHE A 73 2.96 -1.81 17.16
N ILE A 74 3.52 -1.37 16.02
CA ILE A 74 4.58 -0.36 15.96
C ILE A 74 4.13 0.92 16.68
N PHE A 75 2.91 1.38 16.40
CA PHE A 75 2.38 2.63 16.94
C PHE A 75 2.13 2.58 18.45
N HIS A 76 1.55 1.49 18.98
CA HIS A 76 1.21 1.39 20.41
C HIS A 76 2.39 0.95 21.29
N THR A 77 3.35 0.21 20.72
CA THR A 77 4.46 -0.35 21.49
C THR A 77 5.65 0.60 21.59
N PHE A 78 5.83 1.46 20.59
CA PHE A 78 6.96 2.36 20.50
C PHE A 78 6.48 3.80 20.54
N ASP A 79 6.26 4.28 21.76
CA ASP A 79 6.10 5.70 22.04
C ASP A 79 7.41 6.42 21.68
N ILE A 80 7.39 7.23 20.63
CA ILE A 80 8.56 7.95 20.09
C ILE A 80 9.18 8.90 21.13
N THR A 81 8.43 9.23 22.20
CA THR A 81 8.88 10.13 23.27
C THR A 81 9.74 9.47 24.35
N ARG A 82 9.75 8.12 24.46
CA ARG A 82 10.55 7.43 25.49
C ARG A 82 11.90 7.00 24.94
N ALA A 83 12.96 7.69 25.36
CA ALA A 83 14.34 7.52 24.89
C ALA A 83 14.96 6.12 25.18
N ASP A 84 14.39 5.36 26.13
CA ASP A 84 15.05 4.20 26.75
C ASP A 84 14.75 2.83 26.12
N ARG A 85 14.00 2.77 25.02
CA ARG A 85 13.68 1.48 24.37
C ARG A 85 14.65 1.13 23.24
N PRO A 86 14.92 -0.18 22.98
CA PRO A 86 15.89 -0.62 21.98
C PRO A 86 15.49 -0.16 20.57
N ARG A 87 16.10 0.96 20.14
CA ARG A 87 15.82 1.64 18.86
C ARG A 87 16.02 0.74 17.65
N LEU A 88 16.92 -0.25 17.73
CA LEU A 88 17.23 -1.16 16.63
C LEU A 88 16.02 -2.03 16.22
N ARG A 89 15.27 -2.59 17.19
CA ARG A 89 14.07 -3.40 16.88
C ARG A 89 12.99 -2.55 16.21
N LEU A 90 12.79 -1.32 16.65
CA LEU A 90 11.85 -0.39 16.02
C LEU A 90 12.26 -0.07 14.58
N VAL A 91 13.53 0.19 14.33
CA VAL A 91 14.06 0.45 12.98
C VAL A 91 13.81 -0.75 12.07
N ILE A 92 14.19 -1.96 12.50
CA ILE A 92 14.00 -3.19 11.72
C ILE A 92 12.52 -3.42 11.41
N THR A 93 11.64 -3.39 12.43
CA THR A 93 10.20 -3.63 12.24
C THR A 93 9.56 -2.56 11.34
N THR A 94 10.00 -1.31 11.43
CA THR A 94 9.53 -0.23 10.56
C THR A 94 9.96 -0.44 9.10
N TRP A 95 11.19 -0.89 8.88
CA TRP A 95 11.69 -1.23 7.54
C TRP A 95 10.94 -2.42 6.95
N MET A 96 10.76 -3.49 7.74
CA MET A 96 9.99 -4.66 7.34
C MET A 96 8.55 -4.29 6.99
N HIS A 97 7.87 -3.52 7.85
CA HIS A 97 6.51 -3.02 7.58
C HIS A 97 6.45 -2.20 6.29
N ARG A 98 7.45 -1.34 6.03
CA ARG A 98 7.49 -0.54 4.81
C ARG A 98 7.69 -1.41 3.56
N LEU A 99 8.65 -2.32 3.58
CA LEU A 99 8.93 -3.22 2.45
C LEU A 99 7.74 -4.13 2.17
N TRP A 100 7.17 -4.73 3.22
CA TRP A 100 5.98 -5.56 3.13
C TRP A 100 4.79 -4.81 2.54
N GLY A 101 4.59 -3.55 2.95
CA GLY A 101 3.56 -2.68 2.39
C GLY A 101 3.73 -2.42 0.88
N TYR A 102 4.96 -2.31 0.38
CA TYR A 102 5.21 -2.19 -1.07
C TYR A 102 4.92 -3.49 -1.81
N THR A 103 5.31 -4.63 -1.25
CA THR A 103 5.01 -5.94 -1.84
C THR A 103 3.51 -6.17 -1.95
N ILE A 104 2.74 -5.90 -0.89
CA ILE A 104 1.27 -6.01 -0.91
C ILE A 104 0.68 -5.10 -1.98
N LEU A 105 1.16 -3.86 -2.12
CA LEU A 105 0.66 -2.93 -3.13
C LEU A 105 0.88 -3.45 -4.55
N ILE A 106 2.09 -3.94 -4.86
CA ILE A 106 2.43 -4.49 -6.18
C ILE A 106 1.57 -5.73 -6.45
N CYS A 107 1.50 -6.67 -5.51
CA CYS A 107 0.68 -7.85 -5.63
C CYS A 107 -0.81 -7.51 -5.77
N GLY A 108 -1.29 -6.45 -5.11
CA GLY A 108 -2.66 -5.94 -5.24
C GLY A 108 -2.97 -5.45 -6.66
N LEU A 109 -2.02 -4.79 -7.32
CA LEU A 109 -2.17 -4.42 -8.73
C LEU A 109 -2.26 -5.67 -9.61
N VAL A 110 -1.35 -6.63 -9.42
CA VAL A 110 -1.37 -7.92 -10.13
C VAL A 110 -2.69 -8.68 -9.89
N GLN A 111 -3.22 -8.64 -8.67
CA GLN A 111 -4.47 -9.28 -8.30
C GLN A 111 -5.67 -8.71 -9.06
N ILE A 112 -5.70 -7.39 -9.28
CA ILE A 112 -6.72 -6.74 -10.11
C ILE A 112 -6.61 -7.24 -11.55
N HIS A 113 -5.41 -7.22 -12.13
CA HIS A 113 -5.16 -7.74 -13.48
C HIS A 113 -5.65 -9.19 -13.64
N LEU A 114 -5.29 -10.08 -12.71
CA LEU A 114 -5.75 -11.48 -12.71
C LEU A 114 -7.28 -11.59 -12.63
N GLY A 115 -7.93 -10.71 -11.86
CA GLY A 115 -9.39 -10.67 -11.77
C GLY A 115 -10.03 -10.24 -13.09
N MET A 116 -9.52 -9.19 -13.72
CA MET A 116 -10.01 -8.72 -15.02
C MET A 116 -9.89 -9.80 -16.11
N THR A 117 -8.78 -10.54 -16.11
CA THR A 117 -8.56 -11.67 -17.01
C THR A 117 -9.51 -12.82 -16.71
N LEU A 118 -9.69 -13.20 -15.43
CA LEU A 118 -10.56 -14.31 -15.03
C LEU A 118 -12.03 -14.06 -15.40
N TYR A 119 -12.52 -12.84 -15.20
CA TYR A 119 -13.91 -12.48 -15.53
C TYR A 119 -14.10 -12.09 -17.00
N GLY A 120 -13.13 -12.42 -17.85
CA GLY A 120 -13.25 -12.27 -19.30
C GLY A 120 -13.43 -10.83 -19.74
N MET A 121 -12.83 -9.85 -19.05
CA MET A 121 -12.83 -8.46 -19.52
C MET A 121 -11.85 -8.23 -20.69
N TRP A 122 -11.07 -9.26 -21.07
CA TRP A 122 -10.19 -9.31 -22.24
C TRP A 122 -10.20 -10.73 -22.86
N PRO A 123 -10.17 -10.89 -24.20
CA PRO A 123 -10.52 -9.94 -25.26
C PRO A 123 -11.99 -10.16 -25.67
N THR A 124 -12.92 -9.43 -25.05
CA THR A 124 -14.37 -9.63 -25.25
C THR A 124 -15.12 -8.35 -25.62
N GLY A 125 -14.41 -7.25 -25.92
CA GLY A 125 -14.99 -5.95 -26.23
C GLY A 125 -15.22 -5.00 -25.03
N ARG A 126 -14.76 -5.37 -23.82
CA ARG A 126 -14.74 -4.50 -22.61
C ARG A 126 -13.39 -3.82 -22.36
N GLU A 127 -12.64 -3.56 -23.44
CA GLU A 127 -11.28 -3.03 -23.43
C GLU A 127 -11.16 -1.65 -22.78
N ALA A 128 -12.25 -0.87 -22.75
CA ALA A 128 -12.30 0.41 -22.05
C ALA A 128 -11.95 0.29 -20.54
N VAL A 129 -12.31 -0.82 -19.89
CA VAL A 129 -11.98 -1.04 -18.47
C VAL A 129 -10.48 -1.28 -18.29
N TRP A 130 -9.83 -1.92 -19.27
CA TRP A 130 -8.39 -2.14 -19.29
C TRP A 130 -7.62 -0.85 -19.47
N HIS A 131 -8.01 -0.02 -20.44
CA HIS A 131 -7.38 1.29 -20.63
C HIS A 131 -7.54 2.19 -19.41
N LEU A 132 -8.70 2.15 -18.74
CA LEU A 132 -8.90 2.87 -17.50
C LEU A 132 -7.97 2.35 -16.38
N TYR A 133 -7.82 1.04 -16.26
CA TYR A 133 -6.90 0.44 -15.30
C TYR A 133 -5.43 0.80 -15.61
N ASP A 134 -4.99 0.72 -16.86
CA ASP A 134 -3.63 1.06 -17.27
C ASP A 134 -3.33 2.55 -17.05
N ALA A 135 -4.27 3.43 -17.41
CA ALA A 135 -4.17 4.86 -17.13
C ALA A 135 -4.07 5.12 -15.61
N TRP A 136 -4.86 4.41 -14.81
CA TRP A 136 -4.79 4.51 -13.36
C TRP A 136 -3.44 4.04 -12.80
N VAL A 137 -2.91 2.91 -13.26
CA VAL A 137 -1.58 2.43 -12.87
C VAL A 137 -0.50 3.43 -13.27
N ALA A 138 -0.57 4.00 -14.48
CA ALA A 138 0.36 5.03 -14.94
C ALA A 138 0.33 6.28 -14.05
N ILE A 139 -0.86 6.73 -13.64
CA ILE A 139 -1.03 7.84 -12.68
C ILE A 139 -0.38 7.49 -11.34
N LEU A 140 -0.61 6.29 -10.80
CA LEU A 140 -0.01 5.86 -9.53
C LEU A 140 1.53 5.85 -9.59
N VAL A 141 2.09 5.37 -10.70
CA VAL A 141 3.55 5.39 -10.94
C VAL A 141 4.05 6.82 -11.03
N ALA A 142 3.39 7.69 -11.79
CA ALA A 142 3.77 9.10 -11.91
C ALA A 142 3.76 9.80 -10.54
N VAL A 143 2.70 9.62 -9.74
CA VAL A 143 2.60 10.17 -8.37
C VAL A 143 3.73 9.63 -7.48
N PHE A 144 4.08 8.34 -7.60
CA PHE A 144 5.18 7.75 -6.84
C PHE A 144 6.53 8.38 -7.20
N VAL A 145 6.82 8.52 -8.50
CA VAL A 145 8.07 9.06 -9.04
C VAL A 145 8.20 10.54 -8.68
N LEU A 146 7.19 11.35 -8.99
CA LEU A 146 7.17 12.79 -8.70
C LEU A 146 7.28 13.05 -7.20
N GLY A 147 6.55 12.31 -6.37
CA GLY A 147 6.68 12.42 -4.92
C GLY A 147 8.08 12.07 -4.42
N SER A 148 8.74 11.10 -5.04
CA SER A 148 10.11 10.69 -4.66
C SER A 148 11.14 11.75 -5.07
N ALA A 149 11.03 12.27 -6.29
CA ALA A 149 11.85 13.38 -6.78
C ALA A 149 11.69 14.62 -5.90
N PHE A 150 10.45 15.00 -5.56
CA PHE A 150 10.16 16.12 -4.68
C PHE A 150 10.75 15.96 -3.27
N LYS A 151 10.65 14.76 -2.69
CA LYS A 151 11.28 14.46 -1.40
C LYS A 151 12.80 14.64 -1.47
N TRP A 152 13.43 14.12 -2.52
CA TRP A 152 14.88 14.22 -2.71
C TRP A 152 15.31 15.68 -2.89
N TRP A 153 14.59 16.46 -3.70
CA TRP A 153 14.83 17.88 -3.89
C TRP A 153 14.75 18.68 -2.56
N ARG A 154 13.74 18.43 -1.72
CA ARG A 154 13.64 19.07 -0.39
C ARG A 154 14.83 18.73 0.52
N ALA A 155 15.26 17.47 0.52
CA ALA A 155 16.41 17.03 1.33
C ALA A 155 17.72 17.69 0.85
N TRP A 156 17.89 17.81 -0.47
CA TRP A 156 19.04 18.49 -1.06
C TRP A 156 19.06 19.98 -0.70
N LYS A 157 17.93 20.69 -0.83
CA LYS A 157 17.82 22.11 -0.43
C LYS A 157 18.15 22.33 1.05
N ALA A 158 17.62 21.50 1.95
CA ALA A 158 17.89 21.63 3.39
C ALA A 158 19.39 21.49 3.70
N LYS A 159 20.08 20.54 3.04
CA LYS A 159 21.52 20.35 3.18
C LYS A 159 22.30 21.57 2.65
N ALA A 160 21.91 22.12 1.50
CA ALA A 160 22.55 23.29 0.92
C ALA A 160 22.43 24.54 1.81
N THR A 161 21.29 24.74 2.46
CA THR A 161 21.10 25.84 3.42
C THR A 161 22.00 25.69 4.64
N SER A 162 22.05 24.48 5.25
CA SER A 162 22.91 24.26 6.42
C SER A 162 24.39 24.45 6.14
N THR A 163 24.86 24.15 4.92
CA THR A 163 26.26 24.36 4.55
C THR A 163 26.60 25.85 4.45
N ARG A 164 25.69 26.67 3.92
CA ARG A 164 25.88 28.13 3.82
C ARG A 164 25.92 28.82 5.18
N GLU A 165 25.06 28.40 6.12
CA GLU A 165 25.07 28.94 7.49
C GLU A 165 26.40 28.68 8.20
N VAL A 166 26.98 27.48 8.02
CA VAL A 166 28.30 27.14 8.58
C VAL A 166 29.44 27.94 7.93
N GLU A 167 29.35 28.25 6.64
CA GLU A 167 30.34 29.09 5.93
C GLU A 167 30.24 30.58 6.31
N GLU A 168 29.05 31.08 6.66
CA GLU A 168 28.84 32.47 7.09
C GLU A 168 29.23 32.71 8.57
N GLU A 169 29.30 31.65 9.39
CA GLU A 169 29.74 31.69 10.79
C GLU A 169 31.26 31.46 11.00
N ALA A 170 31.99 31.06 9.95
CA ALA A 170 33.42 30.72 9.99
C ALA A 170 34.33 31.88 9.50
#